data_AF-A0A966MAP4-F1
#
_entry.id   AF-A0A966MAP4-F1
#
_cell.length_a   1.000
_cell.length_b   1.000
_cell.length_c   1.000
_cell.angle_alpha   90.00
_cell.angle_beta   90.00
_cell.angle_gamma   90.00
#
_symmetry.space_group_name_H-M   'P 1'
#
loop_
_entity.id
_entity.type
_entity.pdbx_description
1 polymer ?
#
loop_
_entity_poly.entity_id
_entity_poly.type
_entity_poly.pdbx_seq_one_letter_code
_entity_poly.pdbx_strand_id
1 'polypeptide(L)'
;MELFKNKYNFVREELKDLPEFSELPKGKLKDFTSRIKYALLLGLKEKEIFFFGAMQWLSVVLAYLLWLQMLYWIPQPVWDWIGECLDGPGDNDGCTLAADIPLFLWGIVCIFLAAFPIGILSSAMGTTHFLHKNGEESTVLKCLNAAFSNAFATWNFHFIDGYITVGQIIERLPSDDKNETAIQKAARRAASEALYYAWKLGIAGVLPSLVLGNGVIESGKNSIKFVKANFIEIAKLRAAYSLLCWVVGILAYIGAIITLILMGDEIYALSGGLAIAKIYLYMVIPIAVSVSVVMIFLRPIYVLTICDMYSDYLSQNNETADLPNNPKNGKKAVILFIVICAIVALIAGFREQIGLTNTLSDIPDTSREIRYIEKDGIYIEYDPSINGYYSCINSDAGYEISEEMPYDEYMKKLKKYCSDKFSPSINSIPTT
;
A
#
# COMPACT_ATOMS: atom_id res chain seq x y z
N MET A 1 -5.86 -16.83 11.06
CA MET A 1 -4.67 -16.93 10.17
C MET A 1 -4.67 -18.20 9.31
N GLU A 2 -5.21 -19.34 9.78
CA GLU A 2 -5.36 -20.57 8.98
C GLU A 2 -6.34 -20.46 7.78
N LEU A 3 -7.37 -19.64 7.90
CA LEU A 3 -8.39 -19.43 6.86
C LEU A 3 -7.83 -18.77 5.57
N PHE A 4 -6.64 -18.16 5.65
CA PHE A 4 -5.93 -17.53 4.54
C PHE A 4 -4.87 -18.44 3.91
N LYS A 5 -4.21 -19.29 4.72
CA LYS A 5 -3.21 -20.27 4.25
C LYS A 5 -3.84 -21.31 3.30
N ASN A 6 -5.06 -21.76 3.61
CA ASN A 6 -5.80 -22.70 2.76
C ASN A 6 -6.18 -22.13 1.38
N LYS A 7 -6.43 -20.81 1.28
CA LYS A 7 -6.78 -20.17 0.00
C LYS A 7 -5.59 -19.97 -0.91
N TYR A 8 -4.41 -19.75 -0.33
CA TYR A 8 -3.15 -19.65 -1.06
C TYR A 8 -2.65 -21.02 -1.54
N ASN A 9 -2.77 -22.04 -0.70
CA ASN A 9 -2.44 -23.41 -1.05
C ASN A 9 -3.35 -23.96 -2.16
N PHE A 10 -4.64 -23.61 -2.18
CA PHE A 10 -5.57 -24.03 -3.24
C PHE A 10 -5.07 -23.63 -4.64
N VAL A 11 -4.66 -22.37 -4.82
CA VAL A 11 -4.14 -21.88 -6.12
C VAL A 11 -2.80 -22.54 -6.45
N ARG A 12 -1.93 -22.75 -5.45
CA ARG A 12 -0.60 -23.34 -5.65
C ARG A 12 -0.65 -24.84 -5.95
N GLU A 13 -1.57 -25.58 -5.35
CA GLU A 13 -1.74 -27.02 -5.53
C GLU A 13 -2.45 -27.34 -6.85
N GLU A 14 -3.49 -26.60 -7.24
CA GLU A 14 -4.18 -26.82 -8.54
C GLU A 14 -3.38 -26.33 -9.77
N LEU A 15 -2.40 -25.45 -9.58
CA LEU A 15 -1.47 -25.00 -10.63
C LEU A 15 -0.22 -25.89 -10.76
N LYS A 16 0.05 -26.78 -9.78
CA LYS A 16 1.21 -27.69 -9.80
C LYS A 16 1.05 -28.80 -10.85
N ASP A 17 -0.18 -29.13 -11.20
CA ASP A 17 -0.55 -30.19 -12.15
C ASP A 17 -0.73 -29.65 -13.59
N LEU A 18 0.11 -28.72 -14.05
CA LEU A 18 0.12 -28.25 -15.44
C LEU A 18 1.23 -28.94 -16.25
N PRO A 19 1.00 -30.14 -16.83
CA PRO A 19 1.92 -30.76 -17.78
C PRO A 19 1.62 -30.29 -19.21
N GLU A 20 1.65 -28.99 -19.47
CA GLU A 20 1.44 -28.44 -20.83
C GLU A 20 2.49 -27.36 -21.13
N PHE A 21 3.75 -27.77 -21.13
CA PHE A 21 4.85 -26.97 -21.69
C PHE A 21 5.32 -27.49 -23.07
N SER A 22 4.66 -28.48 -23.66
CA SER A 22 5.14 -29.12 -24.90
C SER A 22 4.24 -28.98 -26.13
N GLU A 23 2.95 -28.65 -26.01
CA GLU A 23 2.08 -28.51 -27.19
C GLU A 23 1.13 -27.31 -27.07
N LEU A 24 1.63 -26.13 -27.47
CA LEU A 24 0.88 -24.87 -27.45
C LEU A 24 0.32 -24.56 -28.86
N PRO A 25 -0.97 -24.22 -29.00
CA PRO A 25 -1.47 -23.59 -30.22
C PRO A 25 -0.85 -22.19 -30.33
N LYS A 26 -0.22 -21.89 -31.46
CA LYS A 26 0.37 -20.58 -31.75
C LYS A 26 -0.72 -19.50 -31.86
N GLY A 27 -1.05 -18.83 -30.75
CA GLY A 27 -1.92 -17.66 -30.72
C GLY A 27 -1.33 -16.50 -31.52
N LYS A 28 -2.07 -15.99 -32.51
CA LYS A 28 -1.64 -14.94 -33.44
C LYS A 28 -1.56 -13.59 -32.71
N LEU A 29 -0.36 -13.01 -32.62
CA LEU A 29 -0.07 -11.66 -32.08
C LEU A 29 -0.99 -10.54 -32.61
N LYS A 30 -1.58 -10.72 -33.80
CA LYS A 30 -2.53 -9.79 -34.42
C LYS A 30 -3.83 -9.64 -33.62
N ASP A 31 -4.24 -10.67 -32.87
CA ASP A 31 -5.48 -10.71 -32.10
C ASP A 31 -5.41 -9.91 -30.78
N PHE A 32 -4.22 -9.88 -30.17
CA PHE A 32 -3.97 -9.17 -28.92
C PHE A 32 -4.03 -7.64 -29.09
N THR A 33 -3.37 -7.11 -30.12
CA THR A 33 -3.40 -5.67 -30.42
C THR A 33 -4.78 -5.19 -30.84
N SER A 34 -5.57 -6.02 -31.53
CA SER A 34 -6.97 -5.68 -31.85
C SER A 34 -7.87 -5.62 -30.62
N ARG A 35 -7.66 -6.50 -29.63
CA ARG A 35 -8.41 -6.47 -28.36
C ARG A 35 -8.07 -5.24 -27.51
N ILE A 36 -6.80 -4.85 -27.43
CA ILE A 36 -6.40 -3.59 -26.77
C ILE A 36 -7.01 -2.38 -27.49
N LYS A 37 -6.97 -2.37 -28.83
CA LYS A 37 -7.59 -1.31 -29.63
C LYS A 37 -9.10 -1.26 -29.42
N TYR A 38 -9.77 -2.41 -29.33
CA TYR A 38 -11.19 -2.50 -29.01
C TYR A 38 -11.48 -1.93 -27.61
N ALA A 39 -10.72 -2.30 -26.58
CA ALA A 39 -10.89 -1.76 -25.23
C ALA A 39 -10.68 -0.24 -25.17
N LEU A 40 -9.71 0.28 -25.92
CA LEU A 40 -9.48 1.73 -26.07
C LEU A 40 -10.65 2.43 -26.78
N LEU A 41 -11.13 1.86 -27.89
CA LEU A 41 -12.28 2.41 -28.63
C LEU A 41 -13.56 2.36 -27.80
N LEU A 42 -13.78 1.29 -27.04
CA LEU A 42 -14.91 1.16 -26.13
C LEU A 42 -14.80 2.16 -24.98
N GLY A 43 -13.61 2.34 -24.40
CA GLY A 43 -13.34 3.40 -23.40
C GLY A 43 -13.67 4.79 -23.91
N LEU A 44 -13.29 5.11 -25.16
CA LEU A 44 -13.59 6.40 -25.79
C LEU A 44 -15.07 6.57 -26.16
N LYS A 45 -15.79 5.47 -26.41
CA LYS A 45 -17.21 5.47 -26.76
C LYS A 45 -18.11 5.55 -25.54
N GLU A 46 -17.80 4.81 -24.49
CA GLU A 46 -18.53 4.73 -23.21
C GLU A 46 -17.83 5.60 -22.16
N LYS A 47 -18.26 6.85 -22.04
CA LYS A 47 -17.65 7.87 -21.15
C LYS A 47 -17.68 7.46 -19.67
N GLU A 48 -18.59 6.58 -19.31
CA GLU A 48 -18.78 5.98 -17.98
C GLU A 48 -17.52 5.26 -17.51
N ILE A 49 -16.74 4.67 -18.41
CA ILE A 49 -15.52 3.92 -18.09
C ILE A 49 -14.47 4.85 -17.47
N PHE A 50 -14.28 6.04 -18.06
CA PHE A 50 -13.38 7.06 -17.50
C PHE A 50 -13.89 7.62 -16.17
N PHE A 51 -15.21 7.80 -16.04
CA PHE A 51 -15.82 8.20 -14.78
C PHE A 51 -15.53 7.18 -13.67
N PHE A 52 -15.72 5.88 -13.94
CA PHE A 52 -15.38 4.84 -12.96
C PHE A 52 -13.89 4.83 -12.63
N GLY A 53 -13.01 5.02 -13.63
CA GLY A 53 -11.56 5.10 -13.42
C GLY A 53 -11.15 6.28 -12.54
N ALA A 54 -11.74 7.46 -12.76
CA ALA A 54 -11.51 8.65 -11.96
C ALA A 54 -12.00 8.47 -10.51
N MET A 55 -13.15 7.83 -10.31
CA MET A 55 -13.67 7.53 -8.97
C MET A 55 -12.80 6.50 -8.22
N GLN A 56 -12.21 5.53 -8.94
CA GLN A 56 -11.24 4.60 -8.36
C GLN A 56 -9.95 5.31 -7.96
N TRP A 57 -9.45 6.20 -8.81
CA TRP A 57 -8.31 7.06 -8.50
C TRP A 57 -8.56 7.88 -7.23
N LEU A 58 -9.70 8.57 -7.16
CA LEU A 58 -10.08 9.35 -5.97
C LEU A 58 -10.13 8.47 -4.71
N SER A 59 -10.70 7.27 -4.81
CA SER A 59 -10.79 6.33 -3.69
C SER A 59 -9.41 5.92 -3.17
N VAL A 60 -8.45 5.68 -4.07
CA VAL A 60 -7.07 5.33 -3.69
C VAL A 60 -6.35 6.52 -3.05
N VAL A 61 -6.50 7.73 -3.60
CA VAL A 61 -5.91 8.94 -3.02
C VAL A 61 -6.48 9.23 -1.63
N LEU A 62 -7.80 9.10 -1.44
CA LEU A 62 -8.44 9.26 -0.14
C LEU A 62 -7.95 8.21 0.87
N ALA A 63 -7.78 6.96 0.45
CA ALA A 63 -7.22 5.91 1.30
C ALA A 63 -5.77 6.18 1.68
N TYR A 64 -4.96 6.73 0.78
CA TYR A 64 -3.61 7.18 1.08
C TYR A 64 -3.60 8.32 2.10
N LEU A 65 -4.45 9.33 1.93
CA LEU A 65 -4.59 10.44 2.88
C LEU A 65 -5.08 9.95 4.24
N LEU A 66 -6.00 8.98 4.27
CA LEU A 66 -6.44 8.32 5.48
C LEU A 66 -5.29 7.57 6.16
N TRP A 67 -4.46 6.85 5.40
CA TRP A 67 -3.28 6.19 5.95
C TRP A 67 -2.27 7.21 6.51
N LEU A 68 -2.02 8.29 5.77
CA LEU A 68 -1.15 9.40 6.17
C LEU A 68 -1.62 10.08 7.46
N GLN A 69 -2.93 10.12 7.71
CA GLN A 69 -3.49 10.62 8.96
C GLN A 69 -2.87 9.93 10.19
N MET A 70 -2.57 8.63 10.12
CA MET A 70 -1.92 7.89 11.22
C MET A 70 -0.47 8.34 11.44
N LEU A 71 0.27 8.67 10.36
CA LEU A 71 1.63 9.22 10.51
C LEU A 71 1.63 10.54 11.27
N TYR A 72 0.60 11.37 11.09
CA TYR A 72 0.40 12.62 11.85
C TYR A 72 -0.12 12.41 13.26
N TRP A 73 -0.71 11.26 13.55
CA TRP A 73 -1.15 10.92 14.91
C TRP A 73 -0.01 10.45 15.78
N ILE A 74 1.02 9.84 15.20
CA ILE A 74 2.27 9.49 15.88
C ILE A 74 3.09 10.79 16.08
N PRO A 75 3.36 11.22 17.32
CA PRO A 75 4.08 12.46 17.59
C PRO A 75 5.53 12.42 17.09
N GLN A 76 6.08 13.59 16.74
CA GLN A 76 7.50 13.72 16.34
C GLN A 76 8.49 13.14 17.37
N PRO A 77 8.30 13.29 18.70
CA PRO A 77 9.19 12.65 19.68
C PRO A 77 9.31 11.12 19.56
N VAL A 78 8.25 10.44 19.10
CA VAL A 78 8.30 8.99 18.86
C VAL A 78 9.13 8.68 17.61
N TRP A 79 8.98 9.48 16.55
CA TRP A 79 9.80 9.35 15.34
C TRP A 79 11.28 9.60 15.60
N ASP A 80 11.59 10.62 16.40
CA ASP A 80 12.96 10.94 16.80
C ASP A 80 13.55 9.79 17.63
N TRP A 81 12.80 9.25 18.60
CA TRP A 81 13.21 8.08 19.38
C TRP A 81 13.47 6.85 18.52
N ILE A 82 12.62 6.57 17.51
CA ILE A 82 12.84 5.46 16.57
C ILE A 82 14.16 5.65 15.82
N GLY A 83 14.42 6.88 15.33
CA GLY A 83 15.67 7.21 14.64
C GLY A 83 16.88 6.97 15.54
N GLU A 84 16.86 7.49 16.77
CA GLU A 84 17.92 7.29 17.76
C GLU A 84 18.15 5.81 18.10
N CYS A 85 17.07 5.03 18.23
CA CYS A 85 17.15 3.60 18.54
C CYS A 85 17.77 2.81 17.38
N LEU A 86 17.48 3.19 16.13
CA LEU A 86 18.04 2.54 14.94
C LEU A 86 19.52 2.88 14.70
N ASP A 87 19.92 4.12 15.02
CA ASP A 87 21.28 4.64 14.85
C ASP A 87 22.20 4.32 16.04
N GLY A 88 21.63 3.88 17.18
CA GLY A 88 22.37 3.56 18.40
C GLY A 88 23.13 2.23 18.35
N PRO A 89 24.16 2.05 19.21
CA PRO A 89 24.86 0.78 19.34
C PRO A 89 24.00 -0.23 20.11
N GLY A 90 23.69 -1.38 19.49
CA GLY A 90 22.91 -2.43 20.13
C GLY A 90 22.14 -3.29 19.16
N ASP A 91 21.21 -4.08 19.71
CA ASP A 91 20.21 -4.78 18.92
C ASP A 91 19.07 -3.80 18.58
N ASN A 92 18.72 -3.72 17.30
CA ASN A 92 17.68 -2.81 16.80
C ASN A 92 16.27 -3.43 16.95
N ASP A 93 16.20 -4.62 17.55
CA ASP A 93 14.97 -5.36 17.78
C ASP A 93 14.00 -4.56 18.65
N GLY A 94 12.84 -4.26 18.06
CA GLY A 94 11.75 -3.57 18.75
C GLY A 94 11.76 -2.05 18.65
N CYS A 95 12.79 -1.43 18.05
CA CYS A 95 12.88 0.02 17.90
C CYS A 95 11.68 0.62 17.14
N THR A 96 11.12 -0.09 16.17
CA THR A 96 10.02 0.42 15.32
C THR A 96 8.63 0.03 15.81
N LEU A 97 8.50 -0.81 16.86
CA LEU A 97 7.22 -1.40 17.29
C LEU A 97 6.15 -0.36 17.60
N ALA A 98 6.54 0.77 18.20
CA ALA A 98 5.65 1.87 18.54
C ALA A 98 4.96 2.49 17.31
N ALA A 99 5.61 2.46 16.14
CA ALA A 99 5.04 2.93 14.88
C ALA A 99 4.45 1.78 14.04
N ASP A 100 5.12 0.62 14.00
CA ASP A 100 4.74 -0.50 13.13
C ASP A 100 3.36 -1.07 13.46
N ILE A 101 3.03 -1.25 14.75
CA ILE A 101 1.74 -1.83 15.16
C ILE A 101 0.58 -0.91 14.75
N PRO A 102 0.57 0.40 15.12
CA PRO A 102 -0.48 1.31 14.67
C PRO A 102 -0.57 1.42 13.14
N LEU A 103 0.55 1.53 12.45
CA LEU A 103 0.58 1.67 10.99
C LEU A 103 0.07 0.42 10.27
N PHE A 104 0.39 -0.76 10.78
CA PHE A 104 -0.09 -2.02 10.24
C PHE A 104 -1.61 -2.16 10.42
N LEU A 105 -2.11 -1.97 11.64
CA LEU A 105 -3.54 -2.08 11.94
C LEU A 105 -4.35 -1.06 11.14
N TRP A 106 -3.88 0.19 11.09
CA TRP A 106 -4.53 1.25 10.33
C TRP A 106 -4.42 1.01 8.82
N GLY A 107 -3.30 0.47 8.35
CA GLY A 107 -3.10 0.04 6.97
C GLY A 107 -4.15 -0.98 6.52
N ILE A 108 -4.45 -1.99 7.35
CA ILE A 108 -5.52 -2.96 7.06
C ILE A 108 -6.88 -2.26 6.90
N VAL A 109 -7.20 -1.33 7.80
CA VAL A 109 -8.46 -0.54 7.72
C VAL A 109 -8.52 0.27 6.43
N CYS A 110 -7.42 0.93 6.05
CA CYS A 110 -7.33 1.71 4.81
C CYS A 110 -7.54 0.83 3.57
N ILE A 111 -6.88 -0.33 3.51
CA ILE A 111 -7.05 -1.30 2.41
C ILE A 111 -8.49 -1.80 2.35
N PHE A 112 -9.08 -2.13 3.49
CA PHE A 112 -10.46 -2.61 3.58
C PHE A 112 -11.47 -1.57 3.08
N LEU A 113 -11.31 -0.31 3.51
CA LEU A 113 -12.16 0.80 3.05
C LEU A 113 -11.96 1.11 1.57
N ALA A 114 -10.72 1.13 1.07
CA ALA A 114 -10.44 1.38 -0.34
C ALA A 114 -10.99 0.27 -1.25
N ALA A 115 -10.95 -0.98 -0.80
CA ALA A 115 -11.39 -2.14 -1.56
C ALA A 115 -12.87 -2.09 -1.95
N PHE A 116 -13.73 -1.48 -1.13
CA PHE A 116 -15.16 -1.39 -1.41
C PHE A 116 -15.48 -0.58 -2.68
N PRO A 117 -15.18 0.74 -2.76
CA PRO A 117 -15.45 1.52 -3.95
C PRO A 117 -14.65 1.02 -5.15
N ILE A 118 -13.40 0.59 -4.95
CA ILE A 118 -12.59 -0.01 -6.02
C ILE A 118 -13.30 -1.23 -6.61
N GLY A 119 -13.85 -2.10 -5.76
CA GLY A 119 -14.63 -3.28 -6.17
C GLY A 119 -15.84 -2.93 -7.01
N ILE A 120 -16.73 -2.11 -6.46
CA ILE A 120 -17.96 -1.71 -7.14
C ILE A 120 -17.66 -1.07 -8.49
N LEU A 121 -16.69 -0.15 -8.54
CA LEU A 121 -16.35 0.56 -9.77
C LEU A 121 -15.70 -0.36 -10.82
N SER A 122 -14.90 -1.34 -10.40
CA SER A 122 -14.35 -2.34 -11.33
C SER A 122 -15.42 -3.28 -11.86
N SER A 123 -16.37 -3.66 -11.02
CA SER A 123 -17.52 -4.46 -11.45
C SER A 123 -18.44 -3.66 -12.39
N ALA A 124 -18.61 -2.37 -12.14
CA ALA A 124 -19.36 -1.47 -13.02
C ALA A 124 -18.69 -1.32 -14.41
N MET A 125 -17.35 -1.21 -14.47
CA MET A 125 -16.61 -1.24 -15.74
C MET A 125 -16.84 -2.54 -16.52
N GLY A 126 -16.76 -3.69 -15.85
CA GLY A 126 -17.04 -4.98 -16.47
C GLY A 126 -18.50 -5.07 -16.95
N THR A 127 -19.44 -4.52 -16.18
CA THR A 127 -20.86 -4.46 -16.56
C THR A 127 -21.06 -3.65 -17.84
N THR A 128 -20.38 -2.51 -17.99
CA THR A 128 -20.41 -1.71 -19.24
C THR A 128 -20.06 -2.56 -20.46
N HIS A 129 -19.04 -3.42 -20.36
CA HIS A 129 -18.68 -4.31 -21.45
C HIS A 129 -19.81 -5.31 -21.80
N PHE A 130 -20.39 -5.99 -20.81
CA PHE A 130 -21.46 -6.95 -21.05
C PHE A 130 -22.75 -6.30 -21.58
N LEU A 131 -23.13 -5.12 -21.08
CA LEU A 131 -24.27 -4.35 -21.61
C LEU A 131 -24.04 -3.98 -23.07
N HIS A 132 -22.84 -3.48 -23.40
CA HIS A 132 -22.49 -3.13 -24.77
C HIS A 132 -22.54 -4.34 -25.71
N LYS A 133 -22.04 -5.51 -25.28
CA LYS A 133 -22.06 -6.75 -26.07
C LYS A 133 -23.50 -7.26 -26.28
N ASN A 134 -24.40 -6.99 -25.32
CA ASN A 134 -25.82 -7.31 -25.43
C ASN A 134 -26.63 -6.25 -26.21
N GLY A 135 -25.98 -5.19 -26.72
CA GLY A 135 -26.64 -4.12 -27.47
C GLY A 135 -27.47 -3.16 -26.61
N GLU A 136 -27.27 -3.15 -25.29
CA GLU A 136 -27.94 -2.26 -24.36
C GLU A 136 -27.13 -0.99 -24.07
N GLU A 137 -27.81 0.12 -23.78
CA GLU A 137 -27.15 1.35 -23.33
C GLU A 137 -26.56 1.20 -21.92
N SER A 138 -25.25 1.44 -21.81
CA SER A 138 -24.49 1.48 -20.56
C SER A 138 -24.57 2.85 -19.90
N THR A 139 -25.59 3.05 -19.06
CA THR A 139 -25.64 4.23 -18.18
C THR A 139 -24.93 3.95 -16.85
N VAL A 140 -24.36 4.99 -16.23
CA VAL A 140 -23.72 4.91 -14.90
C VAL A 140 -24.61 4.18 -13.89
N LEU A 141 -25.91 4.52 -13.85
CA LEU A 141 -26.85 3.95 -12.90
C LEU A 141 -27.10 2.46 -13.14
N LYS A 142 -27.25 2.02 -14.39
CA LYS A 142 -27.43 0.59 -14.72
C LYS A 142 -26.19 -0.21 -14.33
N CYS A 143 -25.00 0.28 -14.67
CA CYS A 143 -23.75 -0.39 -14.35
C CYS A 143 -23.53 -0.52 -12.84
N LEU A 144 -23.79 0.56 -12.09
CA LEU A 144 -23.71 0.52 -10.62
C LEU A 144 -24.76 -0.42 -10.02
N ASN A 145 -25.98 -0.40 -10.53
CA ASN A 145 -27.06 -1.25 -10.02
C ASN A 145 -26.71 -2.75 -10.14
N ALA A 146 -26.17 -3.17 -11.29
CA ALA A 146 -25.69 -4.54 -11.48
C ALA A 146 -24.48 -4.84 -10.58
N ALA A 147 -23.50 -3.94 -10.50
CA ALA A 147 -22.32 -4.10 -9.65
C ALA A 147 -22.68 -4.25 -8.16
N PHE A 148 -23.70 -3.53 -7.68
CA PHE A 148 -24.18 -3.63 -6.31
C PHE A 148 -24.84 -4.97 -5.99
N SER A 149 -25.42 -5.67 -6.98
CA SER A 149 -26.04 -6.99 -6.77
C SER A 149 -25.09 -7.99 -6.12
N ASN A 150 -23.78 -7.86 -6.35
CA ASN A 150 -22.74 -8.73 -5.81
C ASN A 150 -21.70 -8.01 -4.94
N ALA A 151 -22.08 -6.87 -4.35
CA ALA A 151 -21.17 -5.97 -3.64
C ALA A 151 -20.27 -6.64 -2.59
N PHE A 152 -20.81 -7.59 -1.81
CA PHE A 152 -20.06 -8.26 -0.75
C PHE A 152 -18.98 -9.19 -1.30
N ALA A 153 -19.28 -9.93 -2.36
CA ALA A 153 -18.31 -10.80 -3.00
C ALA A 153 -17.18 -9.99 -3.64
N THR A 154 -17.55 -8.92 -4.35
CA THR A 154 -16.60 -8.00 -4.98
C THR A 154 -15.71 -7.31 -3.96
N TRP A 155 -16.29 -6.84 -2.84
CA TRP A 155 -15.53 -6.20 -1.76
C TRP A 155 -14.52 -7.16 -1.13
N ASN A 156 -14.94 -8.37 -0.75
CA ASN A 156 -14.04 -9.36 -0.15
C ASN A 156 -12.89 -9.73 -1.09
N PHE A 157 -13.19 -9.94 -2.37
CA PHE A 157 -12.17 -10.26 -3.35
C PHE A 157 -11.14 -9.14 -3.49
N HIS A 158 -11.58 -7.89 -3.63
CA HIS A 158 -10.67 -6.75 -3.76
C HIS A 158 -9.93 -6.42 -2.46
N PHE A 159 -10.49 -6.74 -1.30
CA PHE A 159 -9.76 -6.63 -0.04
C PHE A 159 -8.60 -7.62 0.01
N ILE A 160 -8.84 -8.90 -0.32
CA ILE A 160 -7.79 -9.92 -0.36
C ILE A 160 -6.73 -9.56 -1.41
N ASP A 161 -7.17 -9.17 -2.60
CA ASP A 161 -6.26 -8.80 -3.69
C ASP A 161 -5.43 -7.55 -3.35
N GLY A 162 -6.06 -6.56 -2.71
CA GLY A 162 -5.40 -5.34 -2.23
C GLY A 162 -4.39 -5.64 -1.14
N TYR A 163 -4.74 -6.49 -0.17
CA TYR A 163 -3.85 -6.91 0.91
C TYR A 163 -2.59 -7.61 0.38
N ILE A 164 -2.75 -8.56 -0.55
CA ILE A 164 -1.62 -9.25 -1.20
C ILE A 164 -0.77 -8.26 -2.00
N THR A 165 -1.40 -7.33 -2.73
CA THR A 165 -0.66 -6.32 -3.50
C THR A 165 0.13 -5.37 -2.60
N VAL A 166 -0.43 -4.90 -1.48
CA VAL A 166 0.30 -4.05 -0.53
C VAL A 166 1.45 -4.81 0.11
N GLY A 167 1.24 -6.08 0.51
CA GLY A 167 2.32 -6.94 0.99
C GLY A 167 3.46 -7.06 -0.02
N GLN A 168 3.16 -7.30 -1.30
CA GLN A 168 4.17 -7.35 -2.36
C GLN A 168 4.92 -6.02 -2.53
N ILE A 169 4.23 -4.89 -2.40
CA ILE A 169 4.87 -3.57 -2.48
C ILE A 169 5.87 -3.39 -1.34
N ILE A 170 5.49 -3.78 -0.11
CA ILE A 170 6.37 -3.71 1.06
C ILE A 170 7.59 -4.62 0.85
N GLU A 171 7.41 -5.85 0.37
CA GLU A 171 8.52 -6.78 0.12
C GLU A 171 9.51 -6.32 -0.98
N ARG A 172 9.06 -5.44 -1.88
CA ARG A 172 9.92 -4.83 -2.91
C ARG A 172 10.78 -3.69 -2.38
N LEU A 173 10.42 -3.11 -1.24
CA LEU A 173 11.21 -2.05 -0.65
C LEU A 173 12.60 -2.60 -0.26
N PRO A 174 13.66 -1.79 -0.41
CA PRO A 174 14.97 -2.17 0.09
C PRO A 174 14.87 -2.37 1.61
N SER A 175 15.37 -3.52 2.09
CA SER A 175 15.48 -3.85 3.51
C SER A 175 16.88 -4.38 3.76
N ASP A 176 17.53 -3.96 4.84
CA ASP A 176 18.87 -4.45 5.20
C ASP A 176 18.75 -5.59 6.21
N ASP A 177 18.39 -6.77 5.71
CA ASP A 177 18.46 -8.01 6.50
C ASP A 177 19.94 -8.37 6.72
N LYS A 178 20.46 -8.07 7.92
CA LYS A 178 21.85 -8.35 8.32
C LYS A 178 22.19 -9.86 8.30
N ASN A 179 21.18 -10.73 8.26
CA ASN A 179 21.32 -12.19 8.43
C ASN A 179 21.13 -13.02 7.15
N GLU A 180 20.76 -12.42 6.00
CA GLU A 180 20.58 -13.14 4.73
C GLU A 180 21.75 -12.89 3.77
N THR A 181 22.29 -13.96 3.16
CA THR A 181 23.22 -13.78 2.03
C THR A 181 22.50 -13.17 0.83
N ALA A 182 23.22 -12.43 -0.03
CA ALA A 182 22.65 -11.81 -1.23
C ALA A 182 21.90 -12.81 -2.14
N ILE A 183 22.38 -14.05 -2.22
CA ILE A 183 21.76 -15.13 -2.99
C ILE A 183 20.43 -15.57 -2.37
N GLN A 184 20.37 -15.74 -1.04
CA GLN A 184 19.14 -16.11 -0.33
C GLN A 184 18.08 -15.01 -0.47
N LYS A 185 18.48 -13.75 -0.31
CA LYS A 185 17.60 -12.60 -0.48
C LYS A 185 17.03 -12.51 -1.90
N ALA A 186 17.87 -12.74 -2.91
CA ALA A 186 17.44 -12.79 -4.31
C ALA A 186 16.48 -13.95 -4.59
N ALA A 187 16.76 -15.14 -4.05
CA ALA A 187 15.91 -16.32 -4.21
C ALA A 187 14.53 -16.12 -3.54
N ARG A 188 14.50 -15.58 -2.32
CA ARG A 188 13.26 -15.23 -1.60
C ARG A 188 12.41 -14.22 -2.37
N ARG A 189 13.04 -13.15 -2.86
CA ARG A 189 12.36 -12.13 -3.68
C ARG A 189 11.82 -12.71 -4.98
N ALA A 190 12.61 -13.52 -5.69
CA ALA A 190 12.16 -14.19 -6.91
C ALA A 190 10.98 -15.14 -6.65
N ALA A 191 11.02 -15.90 -5.55
CA ALA A 191 9.94 -16.78 -5.15
C ALA A 191 8.65 -16.00 -4.82
N SER A 192 8.76 -14.91 -4.06
CA SER A 192 7.64 -14.01 -3.75
C SER A 192 7.04 -13.39 -5.01
N GLU A 193 7.86 -12.88 -5.94
CA GLU A 193 7.38 -12.32 -7.20
C GLU A 193 6.66 -13.37 -8.04
N ALA A 194 7.25 -14.57 -8.19
CA ALA A 194 6.62 -15.67 -8.93
C ALA A 194 5.25 -16.03 -8.35
N LEU A 195 5.17 -16.08 -7.03
CA LEU A 195 3.97 -16.33 -6.26
C LEU A 195 2.90 -15.24 -6.45
N TYR A 196 3.30 -13.96 -6.44
CA TYR A 196 2.42 -12.83 -6.73
C TYR A 196 1.90 -12.86 -8.18
N TYR A 197 2.76 -13.14 -9.16
CA TYR A 197 2.33 -13.26 -10.55
C TYR A 197 1.41 -14.47 -10.76
N ALA A 198 1.68 -15.61 -10.10
CA ALA A 198 0.80 -16.77 -10.13
C ALA A 198 -0.58 -16.43 -9.55
N TRP A 199 -0.65 -15.74 -8.42
CA TRP A 199 -1.91 -15.22 -7.87
C TRP A 199 -2.64 -14.35 -8.89
N LYS A 200 -1.98 -13.33 -9.44
CA LYS A 200 -2.59 -12.38 -10.38
C LYS A 200 -3.05 -13.00 -11.70
N LEU A 201 -2.35 -14.03 -12.18
CA LEU A 201 -2.81 -14.82 -13.33
C LEU A 201 -4.01 -15.69 -12.95
N GLY A 202 -3.93 -16.40 -11.82
CA GLY A 202 -4.97 -17.31 -11.36
C GLY A 202 -6.31 -16.63 -11.08
N ILE A 203 -6.30 -15.36 -10.67
CA ILE A 203 -7.52 -14.59 -10.38
C ILE A 203 -8.07 -13.79 -11.58
N ALA A 204 -7.49 -13.90 -12.77
CA ALA A 204 -7.84 -13.03 -13.89
C ALA A 204 -9.34 -13.12 -14.29
N GLY A 205 -9.95 -14.31 -14.19
CA GLY A 205 -11.37 -14.52 -14.46
C GLY A 205 -12.30 -14.27 -13.27
N VAL A 206 -11.77 -13.95 -12.08
CA VAL A 206 -12.61 -13.74 -10.88
C VAL A 206 -13.48 -12.51 -11.06
N LEU A 207 -12.92 -11.37 -11.50
CA LEU A 207 -13.69 -10.14 -11.68
C LEU A 207 -14.82 -10.30 -12.72
N PRO A 208 -14.56 -10.79 -13.95
CA PRO A 208 -15.64 -11.07 -14.91
C PRO A 208 -16.71 -12.01 -14.36
N SER A 209 -16.32 -13.08 -13.66
CA SER A 209 -17.28 -14.01 -13.07
C SER A 209 -18.13 -13.36 -11.96
N LEU A 210 -17.54 -12.49 -11.13
CA LEU A 210 -18.25 -11.75 -10.09
C LEU A 210 -19.24 -10.74 -10.69
N VAL A 211 -18.91 -10.13 -11.83
CA VAL A 211 -19.80 -9.22 -12.57
C VAL A 211 -21.08 -9.94 -13.01
N LEU A 212 -20.98 -11.21 -13.38
CA LEU A 212 -22.13 -12.06 -13.71
C LEU A 212 -22.89 -12.60 -12.49
N GLY A 213 -22.56 -12.11 -11.28
CA GLY A 213 -23.30 -12.43 -10.05
C GLY A 213 -22.85 -13.69 -9.32
N ASN A 214 -21.79 -14.36 -9.76
CA ASN A 214 -21.26 -15.56 -9.09
C ASN A 214 -20.63 -15.20 -7.72
N GLY A 215 -20.61 -16.14 -6.77
CA GLY A 215 -19.95 -15.94 -5.49
C GLY A 215 -18.41 -16.03 -5.58
N VAL A 216 -17.67 -15.53 -4.58
CA VAL A 216 -16.19 -15.49 -4.59
C VAL A 216 -15.54 -16.86 -4.86
N ILE A 217 -16.07 -17.93 -4.27
CA ILE A 217 -15.51 -19.28 -4.41
C ILE A 217 -15.76 -19.82 -5.82
N GLU A 218 -16.97 -19.64 -6.33
CA GLU A 218 -17.35 -20.03 -7.68
C GLU A 218 -16.57 -19.25 -8.74
N SER A 219 -16.43 -17.94 -8.55
CA SER A 219 -15.58 -17.10 -9.40
C SER A 219 -14.12 -17.51 -9.36
N GLY A 220 -13.61 -18.00 -8.22
CA GLY A 220 -12.28 -18.60 -8.13
C GLY A 220 -12.13 -19.83 -9.02
N LYS A 221 -13.07 -20.78 -8.93
CA LYS A 221 -13.08 -22.00 -9.76
C LYS A 221 -13.21 -21.68 -11.25
N ASN A 222 -14.12 -20.78 -11.60
CA ASN A 222 -14.35 -20.35 -12.98
C ASN A 222 -13.13 -19.61 -13.53
N SER A 223 -12.46 -18.80 -12.70
CA SER A 223 -11.20 -18.16 -13.07
C SER A 223 -10.12 -19.18 -13.43
N ILE A 224 -9.95 -20.25 -12.64
CA ILE A 224 -8.95 -21.28 -12.94
C ILE A 224 -9.26 -22.00 -14.25
N LYS A 225 -10.53 -22.36 -14.49
CA LYS A 225 -10.94 -22.97 -15.77
C LYS A 225 -10.67 -22.04 -16.95
N PHE A 226 -11.04 -20.77 -16.82
CA PHE A 226 -10.80 -19.73 -17.82
C PHE A 226 -9.30 -19.53 -18.10
N VAL A 227 -8.49 -19.49 -17.04
CA VAL A 227 -7.03 -19.34 -17.13
C VAL A 227 -6.39 -20.55 -17.80
N LYS A 228 -6.81 -21.77 -17.46
CA LYS A 228 -6.33 -22.99 -18.14
C LYS A 228 -6.64 -22.96 -19.63
N ALA A 229 -7.85 -22.53 -20.01
CA ALA A 229 -8.26 -22.45 -21.42
C ALA A 229 -7.56 -21.34 -22.22
N ASN A 230 -7.15 -20.24 -21.58
CA ASN A 230 -6.65 -19.03 -22.26
C ASN A 230 -5.29 -18.55 -21.72
N PHE A 231 -4.47 -19.47 -21.18
CA PHE A 231 -3.29 -19.12 -20.38
C PHE A 231 -2.34 -18.15 -21.09
N ILE A 232 -1.99 -18.43 -22.36
CA ILE A 232 -1.01 -17.64 -23.12
C ILE A 232 -1.48 -16.19 -23.26
N GLU A 233 -2.74 -15.97 -23.63
CA GLU A 233 -3.27 -14.64 -23.90
C GLU A 233 -3.44 -13.85 -22.59
N ILE A 234 -3.86 -14.53 -21.50
CA ILE A 234 -3.94 -13.91 -20.17
C ILE A 234 -2.55 -13.55 -19.65
N ALA A 235 -1.56 -14.44 -19.85
CA ALA A 235 -0.17 -14.20 -19.47
C ALA A 235 0.43 -13.01 -20.22
N LYS A 236 0.20 -12.92 -21.54
CA LYS A 236 0.60 -11.75 -22.34
C LYS A 236 -0.06 -10.47 -21.86
N LEU A 237 -1.37 -10.49 -21.61
CA LEU A 237 -2.12 -9.34 -21.10
C LEU A 237 -1.54 -8.87 -19.76
N ARG A 238 -1.29 -9.81 -18.85
CA ARG A 238 -0.74 -9.51 -17.53
C ARG A 238 0.69 -8.98 -17.61
N ALA A 239 1.52 -9.56 -18.46
CA ALA A 239 2.90 -9.12 -18.68
C ALA A 239 2.93 -7.70 -19.26
N ALA A 240 2.13 -7.41 -20.28
CA ALA A 240 2.02 -6.08 -20.88
C ALA A 240 1.53 -5.03 -19.88
N TYR A 241 0.47 -5.35 -19.12
CA TYR A 241 -0.04 -4.47 -18.07
C TYR A 241 1.00 -4.21 -16.98
N SER A 242 1.70 -5.25 -16.51
CA SER A 242 2.74 -5.13 -15.48
C SER A 242 3.92 -4.29 -15.96
N LEU A 243 4.36 -4.48 -17.20
CA LEU A 243 5.44 -3.71 -17.81
C LEU A 243 5.10 -2.21 -17.88
N LEU A 244 3.89 -1.87 -18.32
CA LEU A 244 3.43 -0.48 -18.37
C LEU A 244 3.33 0.14 -16.96
N CYS A 245 2.80 -0.62 -15.99
CA CYS A 245 2.76 -0.17 -14.59
C CYS A 245 4.15 0.02 -14.00
N TRP A 246 5.13 -0.80 -14.39
CA TRP A 246 6.53 -0.66 -13.96
C TRP A 246 7.17 0.62 -14.49
N VAL A 247 6.94 0.96 -15.77
CA VAL A 247 7.39 2.24 -16.35
C VAL A 247 6.78 3.43 -15.60
N VAL A 248 5.48 3.39 -15.32
CA VAL A 248 4.80 4.42 -14.51
C VAL A 248 5.38 4.49 -13.09
N GLY A 249 5.72 3.35 -12.49
CA GLY A 249 6.38 3.26 -11.19
C GLY A 249 7.75 3.93 -11.16
N ILE A 250 8.60 3.72 -12.19
CA ILE A 250 9.89 4.42 -12.29
C ILE A 250 9.69 5.93 -12.37
N LEU A 251 8.75 6.39 -13.19
CA LEU A 251 8.44 7.82 -13.30
C LEU A 251 7.96 8.39 -11.96
N ALA A 252 7.18 7.62 -11.19
CA ALA A 252 6.78 7.99 -9.84
C ALA A 252 7.98 8.11 -8.88
N TYR A 253 8.94 7.17 -8.94
CA TYR A 253 10.18 7.24 -8.16
C TYR A 253 11.03 8.46 -8.53
N ILE A 254 11.15 8.78 -9.82
CA ILE A 254 11.84 10.01 -10.27
C ILE A 254 11.10 11.23 -9.72
N GLY A 255 9.76 11.25 -9.81
CA GLY A 255 8.94 12.32 -9.25
C GLY A 255 9.09 12.48 -7.73
N ALA A 256 9.23 11.37 -7.01
CA ALA A 256 9.52 11.36 -5.58
C ALA A 256 10.87 11.99 -5.26
N ILE A 257 11.93 11.63 -5.97
CA ILE A 257 13.26 12.21 -5.80
C ILE A 257 13.21 13.72 -6.06
N ILE A 258 12.56 14.15 -7.16
CA ILE A 258 12.39 15.57 -7.47
C ILE A 258 11.63 16.28 -6.33
N THR A 259 10.58 15.66 -5.79
CA THR A 259 9.79 16.22 -4.68
C THR A 259 10.67 16.42 -3.44
N LEU A 260 11.48 15.41 -3.07
CA LEU A 260 12.41 15.51 -1.94
C LEU A 260 13.46 16.61 -2.14
N ILE A 261 13.98 16.78 -3.36
CA ILE A 261 14.93 17.86 -3.68
C ILE A 261 14.25 19.24 -3.53
N LEU A 262 13.00 19.38 -3.97
CA LEU A 262 12.25 20.63 -3.87
C LEU A 262 11.84 20.97 -2.43
N MET A 263 11.71 19.99 -1.55
CA MET A 263 11.44 20.21 -0.12
C MET A 263 12.63 20.85 0.60
N GLY A 264 13.88 20.65 0.13
CA GLY A 264 15.07 21.21 0.77
C GLY A 264 15.14 20.86 2.25
N ASP A 265 15.30 21.87 3.10
CA ASP A 265 15.41 21.69 4.57
C ASP A 265 14.09 21.30 5.25
N GLU A 266 12.94 21.38 4.57
CA GLU A 266 11.64 20.96 5.14
C GLU A 266 11.53 19.45 5.37
N ILE A 267 12.49 18.66 4.89
CA ILE A 267 12.59 17.23 5.20
C ILE A 267 12.92 16.97 6.67
N TYR A 268 13.47 17.97 7.38
CA TYR A 268 13.80 17.88 8.79
C TYR A 268 12.75 18.57 9.67
N ALA A 269 12.53 18.00 10.86
CA ALA A 269 11.74 18.62 11.92
C ALA A 269 12.60 19.65 12.68
N LEU A 270 11.96 20.47 13.53
CA LEU A 270 12.65 21.42 14.40
C LEU A 270 13.63 20.74 15.39
N SER A 271 13.40 19.46 15.69
CA SER A 271 14.30 18.62 16.49
C SER A 271 15.57 18.18 15.76
N GLY A 272 15.64 18.37 14.43
CA GLY A 272 16.72 17.88 13.59
C GLY A 272 16.49 16.47 13.04
N GLY A 273 15.50 15.73 13.55
CA GLY A 273 15.08 14.43 13.01
C GLY A 273 14.30 14.54 11.70
N LEU A 274 14.07 13.41 11.01
CA LEU A 274 13.28 13.40 9.77
C LEU A 274 11.80 13.70 10.06
N ALA A 275 11.21 14.63 9.30
CA ALA A 275 9.79 14.94 9.37
C ALA A 275 8.96 13.94 8.56
N ILE A 276 8.93 12.67 9.01
CA ILE A 276 8.33 11.53 8.29
C ILE A 276 6.92 11.85 7.76
N ALA A 277 6.04 12.37 8.62
CA ALA A 277 4.67 12.70 8.24
C ALA A 277 4.59 13.77 7.12
N LYS A 278 5.49 14.77 7.13
CA LYS A 278 5.56 15.80 6.08
C LYS A 278 6.11 15.25 4.77
N ILE A 279 7.15 14.41 4.84
CA ILE A 279 7.72 13.75 3.66
C ILE A 279 6.62 12.97 2.93
N TYR A 280 5.89 12.11 3.65
CA TYR A 280 4.78 11.36 3.04
C TYR A 280 3.64 12.27 2.56
N LEU A 281 3.42 13.45 3.17
CA LEU A 281 2.44 14.40 2.67
C LEU A 281 2.80 14.91 1.28
N TYR A 282 4.04 15.32 1.05
CA TYR A 282 4.47 15.79 -0.27
C TYR A 282 4.54 14.65 -1.30
N MET A 283 4.89 13.43 -0.86
CA MET A 283 4.89 12.24 -1.71
C MET A 283 3.51 11.88 -2.28
N VAL A 284 2.42 12.44 -1.74
CA VAL A 284 1.08 12.30 -2.34
C VAL A 284 1.05 12.76 -3.79
N ILE A 285 1.83 13.77 -4.17
CA ILE A 285 1.80 14.34 -5.52
C ILE A 285 2.26 13.33 -6.57
N PRO A 286 3.51 12.81 -6.54
CA PRO A 286 3.96 11.81 -7.51
C PRO A 286 3.14 10.51 -7.44
N ILE A 287 2.67 10.11 -6.26
CA ILE A 287 1.81 8.94 -6.09
C ILE A 287 0.44 9.16 -6.75
N ALA A 288 -0.23 10.28 -6.50
CA ALA A 288 -1.53 10.57 -7.08
C ALA A 288 -1.47 10.69 -8.61
N VAL A 289 -0.41 11.30 -9.15
CA VAL A 289 -0.20 11.40 -10.60
C VAL A 289 0.00 10.02 -11.22
N SER A 290 0.88 9.18 -10.65
CA SER A 290 1.14 7.84 -11.18
C SER A 290 -0.09 6.93 -11.08
N VAL A 291 -0.79 6.95 -9.95
CA VAL A 291 -2.05 6.21 -9.77
C VAL A 291 -3.12 6.71 -10.74
N SER A 292 -3.14 8.01 -11.10
CA SER A 292 -4.11 8.52 -12.08
C SER A 292 -3.93 7.84 -13.45
N VAL A 293 -2.69 7.67 -13.91
CA VAL A 293 -2.38 7.00 -15.18
C VAL A 293 -2.85 5.54 -15.14
N VAL A 294 -2.58 4.85 -14.02
CA VAL A 294 -2.97 3.45 -13.85
C VAL A 294 -4.48 3.29 -13.79
N MET A 295 -5.19 4.09 -12.97
CA MET A 295 -6.62 3.91 -12.70
C MET A 295 -7.52 4.43 -13.82
N ILE A 296 -7.11 5.50 -14.52
CA ILE A 296 -7.92 6.13 -15.57
C ILE A 296 -7.68 5.47 -16.94
N PHE A 297 -6.48 4.95 -17.19
CA PHE A 297 -6.12 4.40 -18.51
C PHE A 297 -5.79 2.90 -18.46
N LEU A 298 -4.73 2.51 -17.75
CA LEU A 298 -4.21 1.14 -17.84
C LEU A 298 -5.20 0.10 -17.31
N ARG A 299 -5.82 0.38 -16.16
CA ARG A 299 -6.74 -0.54 -15.49
C ARG A 299 -8.03 -0.74 -16.28
N PRO A 300 -8.71 0.31 -16.80
CA PRO A 300 -9.86 0.10 -17.67
C PRO A 300 -9.53 -0.78 -18.88
N ILE A 301 -8.41 -0.54 -19.57
CA ILE A 301 -7.98 -1.37 -20.71
C ILE A 301 -7.84 -2.83 -20.29
N TYR A 302 -7.18 -3.09 -19.15
CA TYR A 302 -7.01 -4.44 -18.61
C TYR A 302 -8.36 -5.10 -18.26
N VAL A 303 -9.23 -4.40 -17.53
CA VAL A 303 -10.55 -4.92 -17.09
C VAL A 303 -11.45 -5.22 -18.29
N LEU A 304 -11.51 -4.34 -19.29
CA LEU A 304 -12.36 -4.56 -20.47
C LEU A 304 -11.82 -5.72 -21.32
N THR A 305 -10.49 -5.79 -21.51
CA THR A 305 -9.88 -6.87 -22.29
C THR A 305 -10.10 -8.23 -21.63
N ILE A 306 -9.98 -8.31 -20.29
CA ILE A 306 -10.22 -9.58 -19.59
C ILE A 306 -11.71 -9.96 -19.60
N CYS A 307 -12.64 -8.99 -19.55
CA CYS A 307 -14.07 -9.26 -19.69
C CYS A 307 -14.43 -9.74 -21.10
N ASP A 308 -13.81 -9.16 -22.13
CA ASP A 308 -13.97 -9.59 -23.53
C ASP A 308 -13.51 -11.04 -23.73
N MET A 309 -12.30 -11.36 -23.28
CA MET A 309 -11.78 -12.73 -23.31
C MET A 309 -12.65 -13.71 -22.52
N TYR A 310 -13.15 -13.30 -21.35
CA TYR A 310 -14.01 -14.13 -20.53
C TYR A 310 -15.37 -14.37 -21.21
N SER A 311 -15.93 -13.36 -21.87
CA SER A 311 -17.18 -13.49 -22.61
C SER A 311 -17.03 -14.43 -23.82
N ASP A 312 -15.91 -14.37 -24.54
CA ASP A 312 -15.59 -15.31 -25.61
C ASP A 312 -15.49 -16.74 -25.08
N TYR A 313 -14.84 -16.92 -23.92
CA TYR A 313 -14.76 -18.21 -23.23
C TYR A 313 -16.15 -18.77 -22.87
N LEU A 314 -17.07 -17.94 -22.35
CA LEU A 314 -18.44 -18.38 -22.07
C LEU A 314 -19.17 -18.80 -23.34
N SER A 315 -19.03 -18.02 -24.41
CA SER A 315 -19.66 -18.30 -25.70
C SER A 315 -19.16 -19.62 -26.31
N GLN A 316 -17.87 -19.93 -26.17
CA GLN A 316 -17.28 -21.20 -26.61
C GLN A 316 -17.81 -22.40 -25.81
N ASN A 317 -18.21 -22.20 -24.55
CA ASN A 317 -18.75 -23.24 -23.68
C ASN A 317 -20.29 -23.29 -23.63
N ASN A 318 -20.98 -22.51 -24.48
CA ASN A 318 -22.44 -22.36 -24.49
C ASN A 318 -23.03 -21.89 -23.14
N GLU A 319 -22.29 -21.08 -22.39
CA GLU A 319 -22.76 -20.45 -21.14
C GLU A 319 -23.26 -19.02 -21.42
N THR A 320 -24.35 -18.60 -20.76
CA THR A 320 -24.92 -17.26 -20.92
C THR A 320 -24.28 -16.25 -19.98
N ALA A 321 -24.07 -15.04 -20.46
CA ALA A 321 -23.55 -13.92 -19.68
C ALA A 321 -24.71 -13.06 -19.17
N ASP A 322 -25.47 -13.58 -18.19
CA ASP A 322 -26.61 -12.87 -17.62
C ASP A 322 -26.17 -11.95 -16.47
N LEU A 323 -26.48 -10.66 -16.60
CA LEU A 323 -26.17 -9.68 -15.57
C LEU A 323 -27.17 -9.75 -14.42
N PRO A 324 -26.70 -9.64 -13.16
CA PRO A 324 -27.57 -9.74 -12.00
C PRO A 324 -28.43 -8.48 -11.81
N ASN A 325 -29.75 -8.65 -11.80
CA ASN A 325 -30.73 -7.55 -11.72
C ASN A 325 -31.27 -7.27 -10.29
N ASN A 326 -30.65 -7.80 -9.22
CA ASN A 326 -31.17 -7.66 -7.86
C ASN A 326 -30.18 -7.00 -6.87
N PRO A 327 -30.22 -5.65 -6.74
CA PRO A 327 -29.32 -4.90 -5.84
C PRO A 327 -29.65 -5.08 -4.35
N LYS A 328 -30.72 -5.81 -3.97
CA LYS A 328 -31.13 -5.95 -2.56
C LYS A 328 -30.05 -6.57 -1.69
N ASN A 329 -29.24 -7.47 -2.26
CA ASN A 329 -28.11 -8.09 -1.56
C ASN A 329 -26.96 -7.09 -1.33
N GLY A 330 -26.81 -6.09 -2.21
CA GLY A 330 -25.84 -5.01 -2.08
C GLY A 330 -26.11 -4.05 -0.93
N LYS A 331 -27.37 -3.87 -0.54
CA LYS A 331 -27.76 -2.94 0.53
C LYS A 331 -27.04 -3.21 1.85
N LYS A 332 -26.89 -4.49 2.23
CA LYS A 332 -26.19 -4.86 3.47
C LYS A 332 -24.71 -4.45 3.44
N ALA A 333 -24.04 -4.63 2.31
CA ALA A 333 -22.65 -4.25 2.15
C ALA A 333 -22.46 -2.72 2.21
N VAL A 334 -23.35 -1.95 1.57
CA VAL A 334 -23.34 -0.49 1.64
C VAL A 334 -23.57 0.01 3.06
N ILE A 335 -24.55 -0.54 3.78
CA ILE A 335 -24.83 -0.18 5.17
C ILE A 335 -23.60 -0.46 6.04
N LEU A 336 -22.98 -1.65 5.91
CA LEU A 336 -21.78 -2.00 6.66
C LEU A 336 -20.62 -1.04 6.34
N PHE A 337 -20.40 -0.73 5.06
CA PHE A 337 -19.37 0.23 4.66
C PHE A 337 -19.59 1.61 5.31
N ILE A 338 -20.81 2.14 5.26
CA ILE A 338 -21.16 3.43 5.88
C ILE A 338 -20.93 3.39 7.40
N VAL A 339 -21.33 2.31 8.07
CA VAL A 339 -21.12 2.14 9.52
C VAL A 339 -19.64 2.16 9.85
N ILE A 340 -18.79 1.48 9.06
CA ILE A 340 -17.35 1.46 9.30
C ILE A 340 -16.74 2.84 9.03
N CYS A 341 -17.14 3.54 7.96
CA CYS A 341 -16.72 4.91 7.72
C CYS A 341 -17.11 5.85 8.87
N ALA A 342 -18.31 5.69 9.43
CA ALA A 342 -18.75 6.46 10.60
C ALA A 342 -17.89 6.14 11.84
N ILE A 343 -17.57 4.86 12.09
CA ILE A 343 -16.67 4.46 13.18
C ILE A 343 -15.28 5.10 13.00
N VAL A 344 -14.71 5.06 11.80
CA VAL A 344 -13.41 5.68 11.50
C VAL A 344 -13.47 7.20 11.73
N ALA A 345 -14.55 7.86 11.31
CA ALA A 345 -14.75 9.28 11.57
C ALA A 345 -14.87 9.59 13.07
N LEU A 346 -15.53 8.74 13.86
CA LEU A 346 -15.61 8.87 15.31
C LEU A 346 -14.24 8.68 15.97
N ILE A 347 -13.47 7.67 15.57
CA ILE A 347 -12.09 7.47 16.06
C ILE A 347 -11.25 8.71 15.77
N ALA A 348 -11.35 9.26 14.56
CA ALA A 348 -10.62 10.46 14.19
C ALA A 348 -11.05 11.72 14.97
N GLY A 349 -12.36 11.90 15.18
CA GLY A 349 -12.90 13.07 15.87
C GLY A 349 -12.75 13.04 17.40
N PHE A 350 -12.73 11.85 18.00
CA PHE A 350 -12.70 11.65 19.46
C PHE A 350 -11.40 11.02 19.96
N ARG A 351 -10.33 11.03 19.16
CA ARG A 351 -9.04 10.37 19.47
C ARG A 351 -8.47 10.71 20.85
N GLU A 352 -8.62 11.97 21.28
CA GLU A 352 -8.10 12.45 22.57
C GLU A 352 -8.92 11.88 23.73
N GLN A 353 -10.25 11.86 23.59
CA GLN A 353 -11.16 11.33 24.60
C GLN A 353 -11.07 9.80 24.73
N ILE A 354 -10.76 9.11 23.63
CA ILE A 354 -10.53 7.67 23.60
C ILE A 354 -9.15 7.31 24.19
N GLY A 355 -8.27 8.29 24.43
CA GLY A 355 -6.92 8.08 24.93
C GLY A 355 -5.92 7.58 23.87
N LEU A 356 -6.33 7.54 22.59
CA LEU A 356 -5.49 7.08 21.49
C LEU A 356 -4.22 7.93 21.36
N THR A 357 -4.34 9.25 21.55
CA THR A 357 -3.18 10.16 21.54
C THR A 357 -2.16 9.80 22.62
N ASN A 358 -2.61 9.43 23.83
CA ASN A 358 -1.71 9.05 24.91
C ASN A 358 -1.01 7.74 24.58
N THR A 359 -1.74 6.74 24.08
CA THR A 359 -1.17 5.45 23.67
C THR A 359 -0.16 5.59 22.52
N LEU A 360 -0.42 6.47 21.55
CA LEU A 360 0.50 6.73 20.44
C LEU A 360 1.70 7.60 20.83
N SER A 361 1.63 8.30 21.96
CA SER A 361 2.73 9.10 22.51
C SER A 361 3.61 8.32 23.48
N ASP A 362 3.22 7.09 23.82
CA ASP A 362 3.93 6.27 24.79
C ASP A 362 5.21 5.72 24.16
N ILE A 363 6.35 6.20 24.64
CA ILE A 363 7.65 5.69 24.24
C ILE A 363 7.92 4.49 25.16
N PRO A 364 8.17 3.28 24.60
CA PRO A 364 8.44 2.11 25.42
C PRO A 364 9.51 2.41 26.47
N ASP A 365 9.26 1.97 27.69
CA ASP A 365 10.13 2.18 28.85
C ASP A 365 11.39 1.30 28.80
N THR A 366 12.08 1.23 27.66
CA THR A 366 13.49 0.83 27.57
C THR A 366 14.41 1.89 28.21
N SER A 367 13.83 2.83 28.97
CA SER A 367 14.52 3.82 29.78
C SER A 367 15.04 3.19 31.09
N ARG A 368 16.13 2.42 30.99
CA ARG A 368 17.10 2.29 32.10
C ARG A 368 18.41 1.57 31.79
N GLU A 369 18.63 1.09 30.57
CA GLU A 369 19.99 0.67 30.17
C GLU A 369 20.68 1.81 29.45
N ILE A 370 21.79 2.22 30.06
CA ILE A 370 22.70 3.31 29.71
C ILE A 370 22.85 3.42 28.18
N ARG A 371 22.43 4.55 27.59
CA ARG A 371 22.55 4.79 26.15
C ARG A 371 23.94 5.35 25.85
N TYR A 372 24.61 4.83 24.82
CA TYR A 372 25.91 5.30 24.37
C TYR A 372 25.80 5.90 22.96
N ILE A 373 26.52 6.99 22.70
CA ILE A 373 26.65 7.62 21.38
C ILE A 373 28.09 7.43 20.93
N GLU A 374 28.31 6.83 19.75
CA GLU A 374 29.66 6.68 19.20
C GLU A 374 30.10 7.96 18.48
N LYS A 375 31.24 8.51 18.89
CA LYS A 375 31.89 9.67 18.25
C LYS A 375 33.39 9.45 18.19
N ASP A 376 33.96 9.53 16.99
CA ASP A 376 35.41 9.33 16.73
C ASP A 376 35.97 8.03 17.34
N GLY A 377 35.16 6.96 17.37
CA GLY A 377 35.51 5.65 17.95
C GLY A 377 35.38 5.56 19.48
N ILE A 378 34.76 6.55 20.13
CA ILE A 378 34.57 6.61 21.57
C ILE A 378 33.06 6.63 21.90
N TYR A 379 32.65 5.78 22.84
CA TYR A 379 31.27 5.67 23.31
C TYR A 379 31.01 6.67 24.43
N ILE A 380 30.15 7.67 24.18
CA ILE A 380 29.76 8.74 25.10
C ILE A 380 28.44 8.39 25.77
N GLU A 381 28.39 8.38 27.09
CA GLU A 381 27.17 8.13 27.85
C GLU A 381 26.15 9.28 27.68
N TYR A 382 24.95 8.95 27.22
CA TYR A 382 23.86 9.89 26.99
C TYR A 382 22.94 10.00 28.21
N ASP A 383 22.63 11.24 28.59
CA ASP A 383 21.63 11.54 29.64
C ASP A 383 20.31 12.02 29.00
N PRO A 384 19.26 11.19 28.99
CA PRO A 384 17.96 11.52 28.40
C PRO A 384 17.23 12.66 29.11
N SER A 385 17.67 13.08 30.29
CA SER A 385 17.04 14.20 31.01
C SER A 385 17.38 15.58 30.40
N ILE A 386 18.32 15.66 29.45
CA ILE A 386 18.79 16.91 28.85
C ILE A 386 18.17 17.09 27.45
N ASN A 387 17.21 18.00 27.31
CA ASN A 387 16.66 18.38 26.00
C ASN A 387 17.75 18.97 25.09
N GLY A 388 17.76 18.63 23.79
CA GLY A 388 18.72 19.20 22.83
C GLY A 388 20.17 18.69 22.95
N TYR A 389 20.42 17.63 23.72
CA TYR A 389 21.76 17.05 23.93
C TYR A 389 22.47 16.64 22.62
N TYR A 390 21.73 16.19 21.58
CA TYR A 390 22.29 15.90 20.26
C TYR A 390 22.86 17.16 19.56
N SER A 391 22.17 18.28 19.64
CA SER A 391 22.64 19.57 19.09
C SER A 391 23.85 20.10 19.88
N CYS A 392 23.92 19.77 21.17
CA CYS A 392 25.03 20.07 22.05
C CYS A 392 26.31 19.29 21.69
N ILE A 393 26.21 17.97 21.50
CA ILE A 393 27.35 17.09 21.15
C ILE A 393 28.00 17.52 19.84
N ASN A 394 27.20 17.90 18.84
CA ASN A 394 27.72 18.34 17.53
C ASN A 394 28.44 19.70 17.59
N SER A 395 28.27 20.45 18.68
CA SER A 395 28.96 21.73 18.88
C SER A 395 30.31 21.60 19.57
N ASP A 396 30.61 20.44 20.21
CA ASP A 396 31.73 20.06 21.09
C ASP A 396 32.22 21.05 22.16
N ALA A 397 31.77 22.31 22.15
CA ALA A 397 32.39 23.42 22.88
C ALA A 397 33.93 23.50 22.74
N GLY A 398 34.52 22.79 21.77
CA GLY A 398 35.97 22.63 21.59
C GLY A 398 36.65 21.64 22.54
N TYR A 399 35.93 20.73 23.19
CA TYR A 399 36.53 19.70 24.05
C TYR A 399 36.96 18.47 23.25
N GLU A 400 38.23 18.09 23.38
CA GLU A 400 38.79 16.85 22.81
C GLU A 400 39.24 15.92 23.94
N ILE A 401 39.04 14.61 23.75
CA ILE A 401 39.54 13.59 24.66
C ILE A 401 41.05 13.46 24.44
N SER A 402 41.83 13.74 25.47
CA SER A 402 43.30 13.72 25.42
C SER A 402 43.88 13.16 26.73
N GLU A 403 45.19 12.91 26.79
CA GLU A 403 45.86 12.52 28.04
C GLU A 403 45.69 13.57 29.16
N GLU A 404 45.41 14.84 28.80
CA GLU A 404 45.14 15.93 29.74
C GLU A 404 43.66 16.05 30.13
N MET A 405 42.75 15.37 29.42
CA MET A 405 41.31 15.34 29.71
C MET A 405 40.76 13.90 29.64
N PRO A 406 40.84 13.15 30.76
CA PRO A 406 40.29 11.80 30.84
C PRO A 406 38.80 11.77 30.53
N TYR A 407 38.33 10.65 30.00
CA TYR A 407 36.93 10.44 29.59
C TYR A 407 35.89 10.87 30.64
N ASP A 408 36.12 10.53 31.91
CA ASP A 408 35.20 10.90 33.00
C ASP A 408 35.09 12.41 33.22
N GLU A 409 36.20 13.15 33.01
CA GLU A 409 36.21 14.61 33.13
C GLU A 409 35.58 15.28 31.92
N TYR A 410 35.82 14.74 30.72
CA TYR A 410 35.16 15.14 29.48
C TYR A 410 33.63 15.01 29.61
N MET A 411 33.16 13.84 30.05
CA MET A 411 31.72 13.57 30.25
C MET A 411 31.07 14.55 31.24
N LYS A 412 31.77 14.86 32.33
CA LYS A 412 31.27 15.79 33.34
C LYS A 412 31.15 17.23 32.80
N LYS A 413 32.12 17.67 31.99
CA LYS A 413 32.10 19.00 31.35
C LYS A 413 31.03 19.08 30.26
N LEU A 414 30.89 18.04 29.44
CA LEU A 414 29.88 17.96 28.39
C LEU A 414 28.46 17.97 28.97
N LYS A 415 28.17 17.12 29.97
CA LYS A 415 26.86 17.11 30.66
C LYS A 415 26.52 18.47 31.26
N LYS A 416 27.49 19.14 31.88
CA LYS A 416 27.31 20.50 32.42
C LYS A 416 27.04 21.53 31.33
N TYR A 417 27.83 21.55 30.25
CA TYR A 417 27.65 22.46 29.13
C TYR A 417 26.27 22.29 28.47
N CYS A 418 25.84 21.05 28.25
CA CYS A 418 24.53 20.79 27.66
C CYS A 418 23.38 21.15 28.60
N SER A 419 23.52 20.89 29.90
CA SER A 419 22.55 21.31 30.90
C SER A 419 22.44 22.84 30.99
N ASP A 420 23.55 23.58 30.95
CA ASP A 420 23.56 25.04 31.02
C ASP A 420 22.98 25.69 29.74
N LYS A 421 23.22 25.09 28.57
CA LYS A 421 22.74 25.61 27.27
C LYS A 421 21.27 25.31 27.01
N PHE A 422 20.74 24.20 27.53
CA PHE A 422 19.39 23.72 27.21
C PHE A 422 18.46 23.50 28.41
N SER A 423 18.88 23.82 29.63
CA SER A 423 17.92 23.94 30.74
C SER A 423 16.94 25.08 30.48
N PRO A 424 15.65 24.91 30.79
CA PRO A 424 14.71 26.02 30.73
C PRO A 424 15.19 27.09 31.72
N SER A 425 15.40 28.31 31.23
CA SER A 425 15.59 29.46 32.10
C SER A 425 14.30 29.64 32.90
N ILE A 426 14.29 29.12 34.13
CA ILE A 426 13.42 29.62 35.18
C ILE A 426 13.95 31.03 35.48
N ASN A 427 13.60 32.02 34.64
CA ASN A 427 13.59 33.46 34.89
C ASN A 427 13.51 34.25 33.56
N SER A 428 12.32 34.33 32.98
CA SER A 428 11.82 35.55 32.34
C SER A 428 10.35 35.37 31.98
N ILE A 429 9.47 35.52 32.97
CA ILE A 429 8.11 36.02 32.74
C ILE A 429 8.29 37.53 32.56
N PRO A 430 8.06 38.13 31.39
CA PRO A 430 7.83 39.55 31.32
C PRO A 430 6.41 39.77 31.86
N THR A 431 6.32 40.21 33.11
CA THR A 431 5.15 40.94 33.57
C THR A 431 5.08 42.25 32.79
N THR A 432 4.18 42.32 31.81
CA THR A 432 3.27 43.45 31.52
C THR A 432 2.28 43.01 30.46
#